data_AF-A0A316REA0-F1
#
_entry.id   AF-A0A316REA0-F1
#
_cell.length_a   1.000
_cell.length_b   1.000
_cell.length_c   1.000
_cell.angle_alpha   90.00
_cell.angle_beta   90.00
_cell.angle_gamma   90.00
#
_symmetry.space_group_name_H-M   'P 1'
#
loop_
_entity.id
_entity.type
_entity.pdbx_description
1 polymer ?
#
loop_
_entity_poly.entity_id
_entity_poly.type
_entity_poly.pdbx_seq_one_letter_code
_entity_poly.pdbx_strand_id
1 'polypeptide(L)' 'MEETEKLYTIGRIAKMCNIPPHQLRAYDKCGIFSPEIRDENNNYRYYSERQLGDLLLIQE' A
#
# COMPACT_ATOMS: atom_id res chain seq x y z
N MET A 1 25.08 0.05 1.59
CA MET A 1 23.99 -0.89 1.96
C MET A 1 22.86 -0.55 1.01
N GLU A 2 22.62 -1.37 0.00
CA GLU A 2 21.49 -1.16 -0.92
C GLU A 2 20.23 -1.66 -0.20
N GLU A 3 19.52 -0.75 0.45
CA GLU A 3 18.14 -0.98 0.86
C GLU A 3 17.32 -1.16 -0.42
N THR A 4 17.12 -2.42 -0.81
CA THR A 4 16.20 -2.78 -1.88
C THR A 4 14.83 -2.37 -1.38
N GLU A 5 14.26 -1.29 -1.94
CA GLU A 5 12.94 -0.81 -1.54
C GLU A 5 11.93 -1.95 -1.73
N LYS A 6 11.47 -2.52 -0.60
CA LYS A 6 10.53 -3.63 -0.64
C LYS A 6 9.17 -3.09 -1.05
N LEU A 7 8.75 -3.48 -2.25
CA LEU A 7 7.43 -3.21 -2.76
C LEU A 7 6.48 -4.34 -2.41
N TYR A 8 5.33 -3.96 -1.86
CA TYR A 8 4.26 -4.84 -1.45
C TYR A 8 3.05 -4.60 -2.33
N THR A 9 2.44 -5.68 -2.80
CA THR A 9 1.16 -5.60 -3.51
C THR A 9 0.03 -5.21 -2.55
N ILE A 10 -1.06 -4.66 -3.07
CA ILE A 10 -2.27 -4.36 -2.27
C ILE A 10 -2.74 -5.55 -1.41
N GLY A 11 -2.61 -6.78 -1.92
CA GLY A 11 -2.97 -7.99 -1.17
C GLY A 11 -1.97 -8.35 -0.07
N ARG A 12 -0.69 -8.05 -0.26
CA ARG A 12 0.36 -8.35 0.72
C ARG A 12 0.34 -7.36 1.87
N ILE A 13 0.23 -6.06 1.58
CA ILE A 13 0.10 -5.02 2.61
C ILE A 13 -1.21 -5.17 3.41
N ALA A 14 -2.33 -5.52 2.73
CA ALA A 14 -3.60 -5.84 3.39
C ALA A 14 -3.45 -6.97 4.42
N LYS A 15 -2.75 -8.05 4.06
CA LYS A 15 -2.48 -9.16 4.99
C LYS A 15 -1.57 -8.75 6.16
N MET A 16 -0.57 -7.91 5.91
CA MET A 16 0.37 -7.45 6.94
C MET A 16 -0.29 -6.54 7.96
N CYS A 17 -1.10 -5.58 7.52
CA CYS A 17 -1.86 -4.69 8.40
C CYS A 17 -3.17 -5.31 8.90
N ASN A 18 -3.46 -6.57 8.51
CA ASN A 18 -4.70 -7.25 8.83
C ASN A 18 -5.97 -6.45 8.45
N ILE A 19 -5.88 -5.66 7.37
CA ILE A 19 -7.00 -4.89 6.82
C ILE A 19 -7.49 -5.53 5.52
N PRO A 20 -8.78 -5.41 5.22
CA PRO A 20 -9.28 -5.94 3.98
C PRO A 20 -8.84 -5.07 2.79
N PRO A 21 -8.48 -5.67 1.63
CA PRO A 21 -8.03 -4.91 0.44
C PRO A 21 -9.05 -3.89 -0.07
N HIS A 22 -10.34 -4.07 0.24
CA HIS A 22 -11.37 -3.08 -0.10
C HIS A 22 -11.22 -1.78 0.69
N GLN A 23 -10.71 -1.83 1.93
CA GLN A 23 -10.44 -0.65 2.74
C GLN A 23 -9.34 0.20 2.08
N LEU A 24 -8.26 -0.44 1.64
CA LEU A 24 -7.19 0.21 0.89
C LEU A 24 -7.69 0.86 -0.40
N ARG A 25 -8.57 0.17 -1.13
CA ARG A 25 -9.22 0.75 -2.32
C ARG A 25 -10.11 1.93 -1.98
N ALA A 26 -10.78 1.91 -0.83
CA ALA A 26 -11.58 3.04 -0.36
C ALA A 26 -10.67 4.23 -0.02
N TYR A 27 -9.54 4.01 0.65
CA TYR A 27 -8.57 5.08 0.91
C TYR A 27 -7.95 5.65 -0.36
N ASP A 28 -7.65 4.80 -1.35
CA ASP A 28 -7.18 5.21 -2.68
C ASP A 28 -8.23 6.08 -3.39
N LYS A 29 -9.51 5.68 -3.31
CA LYS A 29 -10.63 6.42 -3.90
C LYS A 29 -10.94 7.74 -3.19
N CYS A 30 -10.79 7.77 -1.86
CA CYS A 30 -10.98 8.97 -1.06
C CYS A 30 -9.76 9.92 -1.09
N GLY A 31 -8.63 9.49 -1.67
CA GLY A 31 -7.38 10.26 -1.67
C GLY A 31 -6.68 10.30 -0.31
N ILE A 32 -7.07 9.45 0.63
CA ILE A 32 -6.48 9.35 1.97
C ILE A 32 -5.14 8.60 1.90
N PHE A 33 -5.08 7.54 1.09
CA PHE A 33 -3.90 6.70 0.97
C PHE A 33 -3.80 6.11 -0.43
N SER A 34 -2.84 6.61 -1.22
CA SER A 34 -2.60 6.16 -2.59
C SER A 34 -1.35 5.29 -2.65
N PRO A 35 -1.27 4.29 -3.54
CA PRO A 35 -0.06 3.51 -3.75
C PRO A 35 1.07 4.39 -4.27
N GLU A 36 2.29 4.11 -3.82
CA GLU A 36 3.50 4.80 -4.28
C GLU A 36 3.76 4.54 -5.77
N ILE A 37 3.51 3.31 -6.22
CA ILE A 37 3.69 2.92 -7.61
C ILE A 37 2.39 2.35 -8.15
N ARG A 38 1.93 2.94 -9.25
CA ARG A 38 0.90 2.35 -10.12
C ARG A 38 1.60 1.89 -11.38
N ASP A 39 1.60 0.58 -11.60
CA ASP A 39 2.13 0.02 -12.83
C ASP A 39 1.24 0.43 -13.99
N GLU A 40 1.78 1.19 -14.94
CA GLU A 40 1.02 1.72 -16.07
C GLU A 40 0.55 0.61 -17.03
N ASN A 41 1.21 -0.55 -17.02
CA ASN A 41 0.90 -1.65 -17.93
C ASN A 41 -0.35 -2.43 -17.49
N ASN A 42 -0.56 -2.60 -16.18
CA ASN A 42 -1.64 -3.41 -15.64
C ASN A 42 -2.47 -2.70 -14.55
N ASN A 43 -2.25 -1.40 -14.35
CA ASN A 43 -2.86 -0.59 -13.28
C ASN A 43 -2.73 -1.22 -11.89
N TYR A 44 -1.66 -2.00 -11.69
CA TYR A 44 -1.44 -2.74 -10.46
C TYR A 44 -0.82 -1.81 -9.41
N ARG A 45 -1.23 -1.98 -8.16
CA ARG A 45 -0.88 -1.07 -7.05
C ARG A 45 0.20 -1.69 -6.18
N TYR A 46 1.31 -0.98 -6.06
CA TYR A 46 2.45 -1.33 -5.24
C TYR A 46 2.67 -0.26 -4.17
N TYR A 47 2.92 -0.72 -2.96
CA TYR A 47 3.12 0.09 -1.77
C TYR A 47 4.52 -0.17 -1.24
N SER A 48 5.23 0.85 -0.82
CA SER A 48 6.56 0.70 -0.22
C SER A 48 6.48 0.32 1.25
N GLU A 49 7.63 -0.06 1.82
CA GLU A 49 7.76 -0.30 3.26
C GLU A 49 7.49 0.95 4.10
N ARG A 50 7.75 2.16 3.56
CA ARG A 50 7.42 3.42 4.23
C ARG A 50 5.91 3.58 4.37
N GLN A 51 5.19 3.33 3.28
CA GLN A 51 3.73 3.36 3.26
C GLN A 51 3.09 2.32 4.19
N LEU A 52 3.74 1.17 4.41
CA LEU A 52 3.30 0.20 5.42
C LEU A 52 3.33 0.82 6.82
N GLY A 53 4.39 1.55 7.16
CA GLY A 53 4.49 2.30 8.42
C GLY A 53 3.42 3.39 8.54
N ASP A 54 3.24 4.20 7.50
CA ASP A 54 2.20 5.24 7.46
C ASP A 54 0.79 4.66 7.64
N LEU A 55 0.51 3.52 6.99
CA LEU A 55 -0.78 2.85 7.07
C LEU A 55 -1.08 2.33 8.48
N LEU A 56 -0.07 1.81 9.18
CA LEU A 56 -0.19 1.39 10.58
C LEU A 56 -0.49 2.57 11.50
N LEU A 57 0.14 3.73 11.27
CA LEU A 57 -0.12 4.97 12.00
C LEU A 57 -1.55 5.50 11.76
N ILE A 58 -2.08 5.37 10.55
CA ILE A 58 -3.46 5.78 10.22
C ILE A 58 -4.51 4.90 10.95
N GLN A 59 -4.12 3.70 11.38
CA GLN A 59 -5.00 2.77 12.10
C GLN A 59 -4.99 2.95 13.63
N GLU A 60 -4.05 3.73 14.18
CA GLU A 60 -3.98 4.06 15.62
C GLU A 60 -4.95 5.18 16.05
#